data_AF-A0ABD3NBR8-F1
#
_entry.id   AF-A0ABD3NBR8-F1
#
_cell.length_a   1.000
_cell.length_b   1.000
_cell.length_c   1.000
_cell.angle_alpha   90.00
_cell.angle_beta   90.00
_cell.angle_gamma   90.00
#
_symmetry.space_group_name_H-M   'P 1'
#
loop_
_entity.id
_entity.type
_entity.pdbx_description
1 polymer ?
#
loop_
_entity_poly.entity_id
_entity_poly.type
_entity_poly.pdbx_seq_one_letter_code
_entity_poly.pdbx_strand_id
1 'polypeptide(L)'
;MKASEPSTQSAYHILFLLLLSWTGSLFAFFPQNASRHMKRHHGSHGHHKADVKHQIGFHENDLQISPACIRSLTKPSCIAAIHSKNGNDDGTPAVTGVTLKMAFDSSPSWGVAETSPTSERFTSPESLDMVHRLRRESDAVLVGRGTVERDDCSLTVRRVEIEGEQPVRVVLDPMLKLLNGDKQYAVLKDGLRTIIYHSVAGFEEVATSDDVTLVELAPDSKQQCGLSLTDIVQDLSSRGLKHIMVEGGPSTAIQFLDAKLVDRAILIRASVQFKRPIPAGFNEDQLKEAGLTMIGTANMGGDTVEYWVREKMEWPTTDLSSWP
;
A
#
# COMPACT_ATOMS: atom_id res chain seq x y z
N MET A 1 -20.38 40.00 56.85
CA MET A 1 -21.32 41.08 56.48
C MET A 1 -20.89 41.66 55.14
N LYS A 2 -21.78 41.55 54.14
CA LYS A 2 -21.87 42.25 52.84
C LYS A 2 -20.72 42.19 51.81
N ALA A 3 -20.84 41.16 50.96
CA ALA A 3 -21.05 41.16 49.50
C ALA A 3 -20.89 42.47 48.68
N SER A 4 -20.28 42.30 47.50
CA SER A 4 -20.65 42.96 46.24
C SER A 4 -20.25 42.08 45.04
N GLU A 5 -21.22 41.78 44.18
CA GLU A 5 -21.10 41.04 42.90
C GLU A 5 -20.31 41.83 41.84
N PRO A 6 -20.01 41.19 40.69
CA PRO A 6 -20.57 41.74 39.47
C PRO A 6 -21.21 40.72 38.52
N SER A 7 -22.02 41.33 37.66
CA SER A 7 -23.08 40.87 36.77
C SER A 7 -22.70 40.03 35.55
N THR A 8 -23.67 39.21 35.16
CA THR A 8 -23.89 38.54 33.88
C THR A 8 -23.90 39.46 32.66
N GLN A 9 -23.09 39.19 31.62
CA GLN A 9 -23.55 39.14 30.22
C GLN A 9 -22.48 38.65 29.23
N SER A 10 -22.96 37.88 28.24
CA SER A 10 -22.35 37.50 26.96
C SER A 10 -21.52 36.22 26.90
N ALA A 11 -22.24 35.09 26.96
CA ALA A 11 -21.83 33.83 26.37
C ALA A 11 -22.25 33.79 24.90
N TYR A 12 -21.31 33.99 23.98
CA TYR A 12 -21.42 33.66 22.56
C TYR A 12 -20.03 33.26 22.07
N HIS A 13 -19.78 31.95 21.91
CA HIS A 13 -19.20 31.39 20.69
C HIS A 13 -18.98 29.87 20.83
N ILE A 14 -19.81 29.13 20.09
CA ILE A 14 -19.50 27.91 19.35
C ILE A 14 -19.49 26.60 20.16
N LEU A 15 -20.70 26.12 20.42
CA LEU A 15 -21.05 24.70 20.36
C LEU A 15 -22.26 24.58 19.42
N PHE A 16 -22.11 23.95 18.26
CA PHE A 16 -23.26 23.48 17.48
C PHE A 16 -22.96 22.08 16.95
N LEU A 17 -23.64 21.12 17.59
CA LEU A 17 -23.68 19.70 17.25
C LEU A 17 -24.80 19.44 16.24
N LEU A 18 -24.52 18.50 15.34
CA LEU A 18 -25.39 17.42 14.84
C LEU A 18 -26.73 17.71 14.12
N LEU A 19 -26.77 17.16 12.89
CA LEU A 19 -27.82 16.34 12.24
C LEU A 19 -29.22 16.95 11.98
N LEU A 20 -29.64 16.96 10.70
CA LEU A 20 -30.72 16.10 10.17
C LEU A 20 -31.05 16.35 8.67
N SER A 21 -31.08 15.24 7.92
CA SER A 21 -31.99 14.83 6.81
C SER A 21 -32.40 15.77 5.64
N TRP A 22 -32.07 15.30 4.42
CA TRP A 22 -32.95 15.02 3.28
C TRP A 22 -34.06 16.02 2.87
N THR A 23 -33.95 16.59 1.67
CA THR A 23 -34.84 16.38 0.49
C THR A 23 -34.46 17.36 -0.63
N GLY A 24 -34.67 16.96 -1.90
CA GLY A 24 -34.90 17.92 -3.00
C GLY A 24 -34.04 17.75 -4.26
N SER A 25 -34.51 16.92 -5.18
CA SER A 25 -34.23 17.02 -6.62
C SER A 25 -34.50 18.42 -7.18
N LEU A 26 -33.70 18.89 -8.14
CA LEU A 26 -34.13 19.19 -9.53
C LEU A 26 -32.99 19.79 -10.37
N PHE A 27 -32.81 19.20 -11.56
CA PHE A 27 -32.54 19.80 -12.88
C PHE A 27 -31.91 21.20 -13.02
N ALA A 28 -30.95 21.28 -13.95
CA ALA A 28 -30.76 22.29 -15.02
C ALA A 28 -29.25 22.60 -15.20
N PHE A 29 -28.66 22.85 -16.37
CA PHE A 29 -29.06 22.92 -17.78
C PHE A 29 -27.73 23.03 -18.56
N PHE A 30 -27.65 22.45 -19.75
CA PHE A 30 -26.62 22.79 -20.75
C PHE A 30 -26.78 24.23 -21.25
N PRO A 31 -25.71 24.84 -21.79
CA PRO A 31 -25.88 25.76 -22.90
C PRO A 31 -25.13 25.28 -24.16
N GLN A 32 -25.88 25.12 -25.25
CA GLN A 32 -25.40 25.32 -26.62
C GLN A 32 -25.71 26.77 -27.02
N ASN A 33 -24.78 27.45 -27.69
CA ASN A 33 -24.99 28.20 -28.94
C ASN A 33 -23.76 29.04 -29.30
N ALA A 34 -23.27 28.91 -30.53
CA ALA A 34 -23.52 29.91 -31.58
C ALA A 34 -22.58 29.68 -32.78
N SER A 35 -23.21 29.48 -33.95
CA SER A 35 -22.58 29.49 -35.26
C SER A 35 -22.40 30.94 -35.76
N ARG A 36 -21.31 31.21 -36.49
CA ARG A 36 -21.25 32.35 -37.43
C ARG A 36 -20.30 32.08 -38.60
N HIS A 37 -20.89 32.15 -39.80
CA HIS A 37 -20.28 32.18 -41.12
C HIS A 37 -19.33 33.37 -41.34
N MET A 38 -18.28 33.18 -42.14
CA MET A 38 -17.87 34.14 -43.18
C MET A 38 -17.13 33.48 -44.36
N LYS A 39 -17.07 34.21 -45.47
CA LYS A 39 -17.10 33.78 -46.88
C LYS A 39 -15.73 33.54 -47.54
N ARG A 40 -15.75 32.64 -48.54
CA ARG A 40 -15.16 32.65 -49.92
C ARG A 40 -13.72 33.15 -50.15
N HIS A 41 -12.93 32.37 -50.91
CA HIS A 41 -12.49 32.78 -52.26
C HIS A 41 -12.02 31.58 -53.13
N HIS A 42 -12.36 31.64 -54.42
CA HIS A 42 -11.95 30.74 -55.51
C HIS A 42 -10.51 30.98 -55.97
N GLY A 43 -9.88 29.94 -56.51
CA GLY A 43 -8.71 30.01 -57.38
C GLY A 43 -8.50 28.69 -58.12
N SER A 44 -8.95 28.63 -59.36
CA SER A 44 -8.72 27.55 -60.32
C SER A 44 -7.40 27.74 -61.07
N HIS A 45 -6.77 26.64 -61.52
CA HIS A 45 -6.36 26.35 -62.91
C HIS A 45 -5.21 25.34 -62.99
N GLY A 46 -5.34 24.37 -63.91
CA GLY A 46 -4.24 24.10 -64.85
C GLY A 46 -3.54 22.73 -64.81
N HIS A 47 -4.17 21.74 -65.44
CA HIS A 47 -3.60 20.76 -66.38
C HIS A 47 -2.12 20.31 -66.30
N HIS A 48 -1.90 18.99 -66.25
CA HIS A 48 -1.23 18.29 -67.36
C HIS A 48 -1.63 16.80 -67.46
N LYS A 49 -1.90 16.37 -68.70
CA LYS A 49 -2.19 15.01 -69.16
C LYS A 49 -0.88 14.21 -69.32
N ALA A 50 -0.92 12.91 -69.04
CA ALA A 50 -0.30 11.90 -69.90
C ALA A 50 -0.97 10.53 -69.65
N ASP A 51 -1.66 10.05 -70.69
CA ASP A 51 -2.12 8.67 -70.88
C ASP A 51 -0.94 7.73 -71.12
N VAL A 52 -0.92 6.53 -70.52
CA VAL A 52 -0.63 5.27 -71.24
C VAL A 52 -1.43 4.13 -70.61
N LYS A 53 -2.26 3.49 -71.44
CA LYS A 53 -3.01 2.25 -71.19
C LYS A 53 -2.08 1.03 -71.16
N HIS A 54 -2.33 0.07 -70.26
CA HIS A 54 -2.59 -1.33 -70.65
C HIS A 54 -3.20 -2.15 -69.49
N GLN A 55 -4.52 -2.33 -69.59
CA GLN A 55 -5.21 -3.61 -69.75
C GLN A 55 -5.09 -4.76 -68.70
N ILE A 56 -6.30 -5.21 -68.30
CA ILE A 56 -6.77 -6.56 -67.86
C ILE A 56 -6.33 -7.07 -66.48
N GLY A 57 -7.20 -7.44 -65.53
CA GLY A 57 -8.63 -7.79 -65.63
C GLY A 57 -9.39 -7.77 -64.30
N PHE A 58 -10.71 -7.87 -64.47
CA PHE A 58 -11.82 -7.81 -63.52
C PHE A 58 -11.87 -9.01 -62.55
N HIS A 59 -12.25 -8.80 -61.27
CA HIS A 59 -13.65 -8.90 -60.85
C HIS A 59 -13.88 -8.44 -59.40
N GLU A 60 -15.03 -7.81 -59.23
CA GLU A 60 -15.61 -7.19 -58.05
C GLU A 60 -15.96 -8.18 -56.92
N ASN A 61 -15.81 -7.73 -55.68
CA ASN A 61 -16.93 -7.68 -54.72
C ASN A 61 -16.55 -6.79 -53.51
N ASP A 62 -17.04 -5.56 -53.58
CA ASP A 62 -17.80 -4.81 -52.58
C ASP A 62 -17.42 -4.69 -51.08
N LEU A 63 -17.50 -3.42 -50.66
CA LEU A 63 -18.01 -2.86 -49.39
C LEU A 63 -17.07 -2.68 -48.17
N GLN A 64 -16.38 -1.54 -48.18
CA GLN A 64 -16.41 -0.43 -47.20
C GLN A 64 -16.36 -0.67 -45.66
N ILE A 65 -15.27 -0.13 -45.08
CA ILE A 65 -15.11 0.72 -43.87
C ILE A 65 -15.15 0.09 -42.44
N SER A 66 -13.97 0.16 -41.80
CA SER A 66 -13.55 0.24 -40.37
C SER A 66 -14.60 0.26 -39.23
N PRO A 67 -14.33 -0.43 -38.11
CA PRO A 67 -13.89 0.31 -36.91
C PRO A 67 -12.80 -0.38 -36.07
N ALA A 68 -12.03 0.45 -35.36
CA ALA A 68 -11.24 0.06 -34.20
C ALA A 68 -12.03 -0.84 -33.23
N CYS A 69 -11.49 -2.02 -32.90
CA CYS A 69 -11.60 -2.64 -31.57
C CYS A 69 -10.87 -3.99 -31.50
N ILE A 70 -10.19 -4.20 -30.37
CA ILE A 70 -9.87 -5.49 -29.76
C ILE A 70 -8.84 -6.35 -30.49
N ARG A 71 -7.57 -6.05 -30.25
CA ARG A 71 -6.57 -7.07 -29.90
C ARG A 71 -5.70 -6.56 -28.75
N SER A 72 -6.32 -6.48 -27.58
CA SER A 72 -5.59 -6.70 -26.33
C SER A 72 -5.16 -8.16 -26.35
N LEU A 73 -3.93 -8.40 -26.79
CA LEU A 73 -3.26 -9.66 -26.53
C LEU A 73 -2.84 -9.60 -25.07
N THR A 74 -3.74 -10.06 -24.20
CA THR A 74 -3.39 -10.48 -22.85
C THR A 74 -2.23 -11.48 -22.98
N LYS A 75 -1.01 -11.04 -22.68
CA LYS A 75 0.00 -11.99 -22.23
C LYS A 75 -0.60 -12.66 -21.01
N PRO A 76 -0.56 -14.01 -20.90
CA PRO A 76 -0.70 -14.62 -19.59
C PRO A 76 0.40 -13.98 -18.74
N SER A 77 0.03 -13.24 -17.68
CA SER A 77 1.01 -12.92 -16.65
C SER A 77 1.53 -14.28 -16.19
N CYS A 78 2.78 -14.55 -16.54
CA CYS A 78 3.47 -15.75 -16.16
C CYS A 78 3.75 -15.58 -14.67
N ILE A 79 2.73 -15.83 -13.85
CA ILE A 79 2.88 -16.01 -12.41
C ILE A 79 3.64 -17.32 -12.30
N ALA A 80 4.97 -17.25 -12.35
CA ALA A 80 5.80 -18.32 -11.85
C ALA A 80 5.38 -18.53 -10.40
N ALA A 81 4.92 -19.73 -10.06
CA ALA A 81 4.57 -20.08 -8.70
C ALA A 81 5.79 -19.78 -7.81
N ILE A 82 5.63 -18.85 -6.86
CA ILE A 82 6.68 -18.53 -5.92
C ILE A 82 6.79 -19.73 -4.99
N HIS A 83 7.96 -20.35 -4.97
CA HIS A 83 8.17 -21.55 -4.17
C HIS A 83 8.05 -21.17 -2.68
N SER A 84 6.97 -21.61 -2.05
CA SER A 84 6.75 -21.50 -0.60
C SER A 84 7.80 -22.32 0.14
N LYS A 85 8.39 -21.77 1.21
CA LYS A 85 9.16 -22.56 2.18
C LYS A 85 8.22 -23.58 2.84
N ASN A 86 8.31 -24.85 2.45
CA ASN A 86 7.53 -25.91 3.09
C ASN A 86 8.24 -26.37 4.36
N GLY A 87 7.82 -25.83 5.51
CA GLY A 87 8.29 -26.24 6.83
C GLY A 87 9.72 -25.78 7.15
N ASN A 88 10.04 -25.71 8.44
CA ASN A 88 11.42 -25.55 8.89
C ASN A 88 12.09 -26.93 8.91
N ASP A 89 13.40 -26.97 8.66
CA ASP A 89 14.20 -28.22 8.61
C ASP A 89 14.17 -29.02 9.93
N ASP A 90 13.71 -28.41 11.02
CA ASP A 90 13.55 -29.01 12.35
C ASP A 90 12.17 -29.67 12.59
N GLY A 91 11.28 -29.66 11.58
CA GLY A 91 9.94 -30.24 11.67
C GLY A 91 8.89 -29.33 12.33
N THR A 92 9.23 -28.06 12.64
CA THR A 92 8.22 -27.09 13.08
C THR A 92 7.33 -26.64 11.91
N PRO A 93 6.01 -26.47 12.14
CA PRO A 93 5.10 -25.99 11.11
C PRO A 93 5.54 -24.62 10.59
N ALA A 94 5.50 -24.42 9.27
CA ALA A 94 5.76 -23.12 8.68
C ALA A 94 4.80 -22.08 9.27
N VAL A 95 5.34 -20.93 9.69
CA VAL A 95 4.52 -19.82 10.16
C VAL A 95 3.66 -19.32 8.99
N THR A 96 2.38 -19.06 9.25
CA THR A 96 1.44 -18.51 8.25
C THR A 96 0.58 -17.42 8.86
N GLY A 97 0.01 -16.56 8.03
CA GLY A 97 -0.83 -15.43 8.45
C GLY A 97 -0.09 -14.10 8.40
N VAL A 98 -0.67 -13.07 9.03
CA VAL A 98 -0.15 -11.70 9.00
C VAL A 98 0.47 -11.31 10.33
N THR A 99 1.74 -10.91 10.31
CA THR A 99 2.45 -10.37 11.47
C THR A 99 2.64 -8.86 11.29
N LEU A 100 2.02 -8.05 12.15
CA LEU A 100 2.26 -6.61 12.21
C LEU A 100 3.51 -6.33 13.04
N LYS A 101 4.46 -5.57 12.50
CA LYS A 101 5.61 -5.07 13.26
C LYS A 101 5.55 -3.56 13.33
N MET A 102 5.70 -3.02 14.54
CA MET A 102 5.81 -1.57 14.76
C MET A 102 6.93 -1.27 15.75
N ALA A 103 7.50 -0.08 15.64
CA ALA A 103 8.45 0.45 16.61
C ALA A 103 8.00 1.84 17.03
N PHE A 104 8.11 2.12 18.32
CA PHE A 104 7.64 3.34 18.95
C PHE A 104 8.72 3.94 19.82
N ASP A 105 8.76 5.26 19.85
CA ASP A 105 9.48 6.02 20.85
C ASP A 105 8.79 5.90 22.23
N SER A 106 9.39 6.50 23.25
CA SER A 106 8.87 6.49 24.62
C SER A 106 7.81 7.58 24.88
N SER A 107 7.30 8.26 23.85
CA SER A 107 6.29 9.31 24.02
C SER A 107 4.89 8.72 24.30
N PRO A 108 4.01 9.43 25.01
CA PRO A 108 2.63 8.99 25.23
C PRO A 108 1.82 8.77 23.95
N SER A 109 2.22 9.39 22.83
CA SER A 109 1.57 9.25 21.53
C SER A 109 2.05 8.06 20.70
N TRP A 110 2.97 7.25 21.24
CA TRP A 110 3.59 6.11 20.55
C TRP A 110 4.17 6.58 19.21
N GLY A 111 5.15 7.47 19.26
CA GLY A 111 5.72 8.10 18.08
C GLY A 111 6.45 7.07 17.22
N VAL A 112 6.08 6.97 15.94
CA VAL A 112 6.68 5.98 15.01
C VAL A 112 7.82 6.55 14.15
N ALA A 113 7.91 7.87 14.12
CA ALA A 113 8.88 8.65 13.38
C ALA A 113 8.91 10.07 13.96
N GLU A 114 9.93 10.85 13.61
CA GLU A 114 10.00 12.27 13.94
C GLU A 114 9.87 13.12 12.68
N THR A 115 9.25 14.29 12.80
CA THR A 115 9.16 15.28 11.69
C THR A 115 10.45 16.07 11.47
N SER A 116 11.47 15.85 12.31
CA SER A 116 12.78 16.46 12.14
C SER A 116 13.53 15.81 10.96
N PRO A 117 14.44 16.54 10.29
CA PRO A 117 15.17 16.03 9.14
C PRO A 117 16.16 14.90 9.48
N THR A 118 16.38 14.60 10.76
CA THR A 118 17.19 13.47 11.21
C THR A 118 16.30 12.25 11.38
N SER A 119 16.03 11.55 10.28
CA SER A 119 15.48 10.18 10.35
C SER A 119 16.61 9.23 10.74
N GLU A 120 16.98 9.28 12.02
CA GLU A 120 17.91 8.32 12.59
C GLU A 120 17.14 7.12 13.13
N ARG A 121 17.79 5.97 12.99
CA ARG A 121 17.28 4.73 13.56
C ARG A 121 17.33 4.83 15.09
N PHE A 122 16.20 4.58 15.74
CA PHE A 122 16.02 4.85 17.18
C PHE A 122 15.86 3.59 18.05
N THR A 123 15.79 2.40 17.43
CA THR A 123 15.75 1.10 18.13
C THR A 123 17.14 0.51 18.28
N SER A 124 17.32 -0.39 19.24
CA SER A 124 18.58 -1.06 19.55
C SER A 124 19.09 -1.93 18.40
N PRO A 125 20.42 -2.17 18.31
CA PRO A 125 21.01 -3.16 17.40
C PRO A 125 20.33 -4.53 17.44
N GLU A 126 19.99 -5.01 18.64
CA GLU A 126 19.39 -6.30 18.92
C GLU A 126 17.95 -6.37 18.38
N SER A 127 17.16 -5.33 18.61
CA SER A 127 15.81 -5.18 18.03
C SER A 127 15.85 -5.21 16.50
N LEU A 128 16.90 -4.64 15.91
CA LEU A 128 17.05 -4.63 14.45
C LEU A 128 17.43 -6.01 13.92
N ASP A 129 18.31 -6.73 14.60
CA ASP A 129 18.64 -8.10 14.24
C ASP A 129 17.39 -8.98 14.31
N MET A 130 16.56 -8.81 15.34
CA MET A 130 15.25 -9.48 15.47
C MET A 130 14.30 -9.14 14.32
N VAL A 131 14.17 -7.87 13.91
CA VAL A 131 13.38 -7.50 12.72
C VAL A 131 13.91 -8.18 11.46
N HIS A 132 15.23 -8.31 11.32
CA HIS A 132 15.81 -9.01 10.17
C HIS A 132 15.61 -10.53 10.22
N ARG A 133 15.57 -11.15 11.41
CA ARG A 133 15.10 -12.54 11.54
C ARG A 133 13.65 -12.65 11.15
N LEU A 134 12.77 -11.75 11.62
CA LEU A 134 11.35 -11.77 11.26
C LEU A 134 11.14 -11.66 9.74
N ARG A 135 11.89 -10.79 9.06
CA ARG A 135 11.90 -10.72 7.58
C ARG A 135 12.34 -12.02 6.93
N ARG A 136 13.35 -12.71 7.48
CA ARG A 136 13.84 -14.00 6.97
C ARG A 136 12.79 -15.11 7.09
N GLU A 137 12.01 -15.07 8.17
CA GLU A 137 10.91 -16.00 8.42
C GLU A 137 9.64 -15.64 7.63
N SER A 138 9.62 -14.51 6.93
CA SER A 138 8.46 -14.04 6.15
C SER A 138 8.61 -14.37 4.67
N ASP A 139 7.51 -14.76 4.03
CA ASP A 139 7.47 -14.91 2.57
C ASP A 139 7.38 -13.53 1.89
N ALA A 140 6.72 -12.58 2.54
CA ALA A 140 6.56 -11.22 2.04
C ALA A 140 6.68 -10.16 3.14
N VAL A 141 7.24 -9.00 2.78
CA VAL A 141 7.27 -7.79 3.62
C VAL A 141 6.44 -6.70 2.94
N LEU A 142 5.36 -6.29 3.60
CA LEU A 142 4.35 -5.36 3.09
C LEU A 142 4.47 -3.99 3.73
N VAL A 143 4.48 -2.95 2.88
CA VAL A 143 4.44 -1.55 3.31
C VAL A 143 3.45 -0.73 2.47
N GLY A 144 2.95 0.38 3.02
CA GLY A 144 2.28 1.41 2.21
C GLY A 144 3.28 2.33 1.53
N ARG A 145 2.91 2.89 0.36
CA ARG A 145 3.71 3.85 -0.42
C ARG A 145 4.42 4.90 0.43
N GLY A 146 3.71 5.54 1.36
CA GLY A 146 4.27 6.64 2.15
C GLY A 146 5.53 6.26 2.95
N THR A 147 5.66 4.98 3.30
CA THR A 147 6.87 4.44 3.97
C THR A 147 8.04 4.38 2.97
N VAL A 148 7.79 3.92 1.75
CA VAL A 148 8.79 3.90 0.66
C VAL A 148 9.23 5.31 0.30
N GLU A 149 8.29 6.25 0.15
CA GLU A 149 8.60 7.64 -0.20
C GLU A 149 9.50 8.32 0.82
N ARG A 150 9.17 8.13 2.11
CA ARG A 150 9.88 8.72 3.24
C ARG A 150 11.25 8.10 3.45
N ASP A 151 11.34 6.78 3.47
CA ASP A 151 12.52 6.08 3.98
C ASP A 151 13.41 5.48 2.89
N ASP A 152 12.95 5.43 1.63
CA ASP A 152 13.60 4.71 0.53
C ASP A 152 14.07 3.30 0.96
N CYS A 153 13.16 2.58 1.63
CA CYS A 153 13.48 1.34 2.32
C CYS A 153 13.85 0.21 1.35
N SER A 154 14.85 -0.62 1.71
CA SER A 154 15.21 -1.80 0.92
C SER A 154 14.33 -3.02 1.21
N LEU A 155 13.79 -3.10 2.45
CA LEU A 155 12.99 -4.22 2.96
C LEU A 155 13.66 -5.61 2.89
N THR A 156 14.99 -5.64 2.83
CA THR A 156 15.79 -6.86 2.72
C THR A 156 16.21 -7.43 4.07
N VAL A 157 16.61 -8.71 4.07
CA VAL A 157 17.39 -9.38 5.13
C VAL A 157 18.88 -9.14 4.85
N ARG A 158 19.57 -8.48 5.77
CA ARG A 158 21.00 -8.09 5.62
C ARG A 158 21.79 -8.02 6.93
N ARG A 159 21.16 -8.35 8.06
CA ARG A 159 21.79 -8.32 9.40
C ARG A 159 21.94 -9.69 10.02
N VAL A 160 21.30 -10.70 9.43
CA VAL A 160 21.38 -12.09 9.83
C VAL A 160 21.60 -12.94 8.59
N GLU A 161 22.13 -14.14 8.80
CA GLU A 161 22.31 -15.10 7.73
C GLU A 161 20.95 -15.54 7.17
N ILE A 162 20.89 -15.63 5.85
CA ILE A 162 19.74 -16.12 5.10
C ILE A 162 20.22 -17.20 4.15
N GLU A 163 19.59 -18.36 4.26
CA GLU A 163 19.66 -19.41 3.26
C GLU A 163 18.43 -19.26 2.35
N GLY A 164 18.68 -19.10 1.06
CA GLY A 164 17.63 -18.90 0.06
C GLY A 164 17.35 -17.44 -0.30
N GLU A 165 16.11 -17.18 -0.73
CA GLU A 165 15.72 -15.92 -1.37
C GLU A 165 15.31 -14.84 -0.36
N GLN A 166 15.48 -13.59 -0.76
CA GLN A 166 14.90 -12.45 -0.05
C GLN A 166 13.37 -12.53 -0.04
N PRO A 167 12.69 -12.03 1.03
CA PRO A 167 11.25 -11.95 1.05
C PRO A 167 10.74 -11.08 -0.10
N VAL A 168 9.57 -11.42 -0.64
CA VAL A 168 8.92 -10.61 -1.66
C VAL A 168 8.52 -9.27 -1.05
N ARG A 169 8.86 -8.17 -1.71
CA ARG A 169 8.48 -6.84 -1.23
C ARG A 169 7.10 -6.52 -1.77
N VAL A 170 6.18 -6.14 -0.90
CA VAL A 170 4.81 -5.79 -1.29
C VAL A 170 4.59 -4.32 -0.98
N VAL A 171 4.16 -3.56 -1.99
CA VAL A 171 3.91 -2.13 -1.86
C VAL A 171 2.46 -1.83 -2.19
N LEU A 172 1.76 -1.20 -1.24
CA LEU A 172 0.44 -0.62 -1.50
C LEU A 172 0.61 0.77 -2.08
N ASP A 173 0.43 0.90 -3.39
CA ASP A 173 0.49 2.17 -4.12
C ASP A 173 -0.74 2.31 -5.04
N PRO A 174 -1.90 2.69 -4.47
CA PRO A 174 -3.18 2.73 -5.17
C PRO A 174 -3.14 3.52 -6.49
N MET A 175 -2.31 4.57 -6.53
CA MET A 175 -2.23 5.55 -7.63
C MET A 175 -0.90 5.48 -8.40
N LEU A 176 -0.09 4.43 -8.19
CA LEU A 176 1.21 4.22 -8.84
C LEU A 176 2.14 5.44 -8.78
N LYS A 177 2.09 6.18 -7.68
CA LYS A 177 2.89 7.40 -7.50
C LYS A 177 4.39 7.12 -7.41
N LEU A 178 4.80 5.93 -6.98
CA LEU A 178 6.22 5.55 -6.96
C LEU A 178 6.82 5.39 -8.37
N LEU A 179 5.98 5.13 -9.38
CA LEU A 179 6.38 5.03 -10.78
C LEU A 179 6.34 6.38 -11.50
N ASN A 180 5.70 7.38 -10.87
CA ASN A 180 5.52 8.71 -11.44
C ASN A 180 6.58 9.67 -10.86
N GLY A 181 7.70 9.85 -11.55
CA GLY A 181 8.72 10.85 -11.23
C GLY A 181 10.15 10.37 -11.47
N ASP A 182 11.12 11.26 -11.22
CA ASP A 182 12.54 10.99 -11.50
C ASP A 182 13.22 10.14 -10.40
N LYS A 183 12.65 10.10 -9.19
CA LYS A 183 13.24 9.37 -8.06
C LYS A 183 13.02 7.87 -8.25
N GLN A 184 14.11 7.14 -8.41
CA GLN A 184 14.08 5.68 -8.41
C GLN A 184 14.31 5.12 -7.00
N TYR A 185 13.26 4.54 -6.42
CA TYR A 185 13.29 3.93 -5.10
C TYR A 185 14.03 2.58 -5.10
N ALA A 186 14.67 2.23 -3.99
CA ALA A 186 15.40 0.97 -3.82
C ALA A 186 14.55 -0.25 -4.23
N VAL A 187 13.29 -0.29 -3.77
CA VAL A 187 12.33 -1.38 -4.07
C VAL A 187 12.00 -1.57 -5.55
N LEU A 188 12.40 -0.65 -6.43
CA LEU A 188 12.11 -0.68 -7.87
C LEU A 188 13.33 -0.98 -8.75
N LYS A 189 14.55 -0.94 -8.20
CA LYS A 189 15.78 -0.87 -9.03
C LYS A 189 16.90 -1.81 -8.64
N ASP A 190 16.79 -2.53 -7.53
CA ASP A 190 17.87 -3.37 -7.00
C ASP A 190 17.79 -4.85 -7.43
N GLY A 191 16.90 -5.19 -8.38
CA GLY A 191 16.79 -6.52 -8.96
C GLY A 191 16.16 -7.58 -8.04
N LEU A 192 15.48 -7.17 -6.96
CA LEU A 192 14.74 -8.08 -6.10
C LEU A 192 13.24 -8.02 -6.39
N ARG A 193 12.54 -9.14 -6.15
CA ARG A 193 11.10 -9.26 -6.44
C ARG A 193 10.28 -8.24 -5.64
N THR A 194 9.44 -7.50 -6.35
CA THR A 194 8.52 -6.53 -5.79
C THR A 194 7.15 -6.67 -6.44
N ILE A 195 6.09 -6.72 -5.63
CA ILE A 195 4.70 -6.67 -6.08
C ILE A 195 4.11 -5.32 -5.67
N ILE A 196 3.52 -4.59 -6.61
CA ILE A 196 2.83 -3.32 -6.35
C ILE A 196 1.34 -3.50 -6.62
N TYR A 197 0.53 -3.33 -5.59
CA TYR A 197 -0.93 -3.31 -5.74
C TYR A 197 -1.42 -1.89 -5.98
N HIS A 198 -2.26 -1.73 -7.01
CA HIS A 198 -2.83 -0.45 -7.41
C HIS A 198 -4.30 -0.57 -7.86
N SER A 199 -4.98 0.56 -8.03
CA SER A 199 -6.35 0.64 -8.55
C SER A 199 -6.51 1.60 -9.73
N VAL A 200 -5.38 1.97 -10.36
CA VAL A 200 -5.38 2.72 -11.64
C VAL A 200 -5.84 1.81 -12.76
N ALA A 201 -7.09 1.99 -13.21
CA ALA A 201 -7.70 1.18 -14.26
C ALA A 201 -7.03 1.40 -15.63
N GLY A 202 -6.70 0.30 -16.31
CA GLY A 202 -6.15 0.37 -17.67
C GLY A 202 -4.79 1.05 -17.72
N PHE A 203 -4.03 0.97 -16.63
CA PHE A 203 -2.67 1.47 -16.59
C PHE A 203 -1.83 0.75 -17.65
N GLU A 204 -1.36 1.50 -18.65
CA GLU A 204 -0.39 0.98 -19.59
C GLU A 204 0.94 0.85 -18.86
N GLU A 205 1.40 -0.39 -18.72
CA GLU A 205 2.62 -0.74 -18.00
C GLU A 205 3.79 0.11 -18.49
N VAL A 206 4.26 1.02 -17.63
CA VAL A 206 5.53 1.69 -17.83
C VAL A 206 6.61 0.61 -17.76
N ALA A 207 7.66 0.72 -18.59
CA ALA A 207 8.79 -0.18 -18.50
C ALA A 207 9.36 -0.16 -17.08
N THR A 208 9.09 -1.22 -16.31
CA THR A 208 9.68 -1.48 -15.00
C THR A 208 10.70 -2.61 -15.13
N SER A 209 11.49 -2.87 -14.07
CA SER A 209 12.36 -4.05 -14.06
C SER A 209 11.51 -5.32 -14.15
N ASP A 210 12.03 -6.38 -14.75
CA ASP A 210 11.36 -7.70 -14.82
C ASP A 210 11.01 -8.26 -13.42
N ASP A 211 11.67 -7.77 -12.37
CA ASP A 211 11.44 -8.13 -10.97
C ASP A 211 10.25 -7.41 -10.32
N VAL A 212 9.65 -6.42 -11.00
CA VAL A 212 8.51 -5.65 -10.50
C VAL A 212 7.24 -6.15 -11.17
N THR A 213 6.31 -6.68 -10.37
CA THR A 213 4.98 -7.09 -10.81
C THR A 213 3.95 -6.05 -10.38
N LEU A 214 3.18 -5.51 -11.33
CA LEU A 214 2.04 -4.66 -11.05
C LEU A 214 0.75 -5.49 -10.99
N VAL A 215 -0.04 -5.29 -9.94
CA VAL A 215 -1.33 -5.98 -9.76
C VAL A 215 -2.44 -4.94 -9.63
N GLU A 216 -3.28 -4.86 -10.66
CA GLU A 216 -4.48 -4.04 -10.66
C GLU A 216 -5.58 -4.71 -9.84
N LEU A 217 -6.14 -3.98 -8.89
CA LEU A 217 -7.32 -4.36 -8.12
C LEU A 217 -8.45 -3.38 -8.39
N ALA A 218 -9.69 -3.84 -8.21
CA ALA A 218 -10.83 -2.96 -8.21
C ALA A 218 -10.70 -1.93 -7.04
N PRO A 219 -11.03 -0.64 -7.27
CA PRO A 219 -11.06 0.33 -6.19
C PRO A 219 -12.02 -0.09 -5.08
N ASP A 220 -11.57 -0.03 -3.83
CA ASP A 220 -12.41 -0.27 -2.65
C ASP A 220 -12.60 1.03 -1.86
N SER A 221 -13.76 1.68 -2.05
CA SER A 221 -14.10 2.92 -1.37
C SER A 221 -14.34 2.77 0.14
N LYS A 222 -14.45 1.53 0.65
CA LYS A 222 -14.57 1.26 2.09
C LYS A 222 -13.21 1.27 2.78
N GLN A 223 -12.13 1.07 2.04
CA GLN A 223 -10.77 1.06 2.57
C GLN A 223 -10.11 2.42 2.39
N GLN A 224 -9.40 2.90 3.42
CA GLN A 224 -8.77 4.22 3.37
C GLN A 224 -7.70 4.31 2.26
N CYS A 225 -6.96 3.23 2.01
CA CYS A 225 -6.01 3.15 0.91
C CYS A 225 -6.69 2.94 -0.45
N GLY A 226 -7.99 2.67 -0.52
CA GLY A 226 -8.67 2.42 -1.80
C GLY A 226 -8.42 1.03 -2.39
N LEU A 227 -7.79 0.11 -1.63
CA LEU A 227 -7.52 -1.27 -2.02
C LEU A 227 -8.07 -2.24 -0.96
N SER A 228 -8.67 -3.35 -1.40
CA SER A 228 -9.12 -4.42 -0.50
C SER A 228 -7.92 -5.16 0.09
N LEU A 229 -7.64 -4.94 1.38
CA LEU A 229 -6.56 -5.64 2.08
C LEU A 229 -6.79 -7.16 2.15
N THR A 230 -8.05 -7.59 2.22
CA THR A 230 -8.43 -9.00 2.19
C THR A 230 -8.06 -9.63 0.86
N ASP A 231 -8.36 -8.97 -0.26
CA ASP A 231 -8.05 -9.48 -1.60
C ASP A 231 -6.54 -9.55 -1.81
N ILE A 232 -5.80 -8.57 -1.28
CA ILE A 232 -4.32 -8.58 -1.29
C ILE A 232 -3.77 -9.79 -0.53
N VAL A 233 -4.22 -10.03 0.70
CA VAL A 233 -3.77 -11.19 1.49
C VAL A 233 -4.12 -12.52 0.79
N GLN A 234 -5.30 -12.60 0.17
CA GLN A 234 -5.72 -13.78 -0.59
C GLN A 234 -4.89 -13.99 -1.86
N ASP A 235 -4.62 -12.93 -2.62
CA ASP A 235 -3.77 -12.99 -3.82
C ASP A 235 -2.34 -13.42 -3.46
N LEU A 236 -1.74 -12.84 -2.41
CA LEU A 236 -0.43 -13.24 -1.90
C LEU A 236 -0.41 -14.73 -1.50
N SER A 237 -1.43 -15.19 -0.75
CA SER A 237 -1.57 -16.59 -0.38
C SER A 237 -1.69 -17.51 -1.60
N SER A 238 -2.45 -17.11 -2.62
CA SER A 238 -2.60 -17.87 -3.87
C SER A 238 -1.29 -17.98 -4.67
N ARG A 239 -0.37 -17.02 -4.48
CA ARG A 239 1.00 -17.03 -5.03
C ARG A 239 1.98 -17.88 -4.21
N GLY A 240 1.54 -18.47 -3.10
CA GLY A 240 2.37 -19.25 -2.19
C GLY A 240 3.02 -18.44 -1.07
N LEU A 241 2.71 -17.14 -0.95
CA LEU A 241 3.24 -16.25 0.10
C LEU A 241 2.30 -16.30 1.31
N LYS A 242 2.64 -17.12 2.30
CA LYS A 242 1.74 -17.49 3.40
C LYS A 242 2.02 -16.74 4.69
N HIS A 243 3.27 -16.31 4.93
CA HIS A 243 3.62 -15.43 6.03
C HIS A 243 3.92 -14.03 5.52
N ILE A 244 3.05 -13.08 5.88
CA ILE A 244 3.16 -11.68 5.48
C ILE A 244 3.53 -10.86 6.71
N MET A 245 4.66 -10.17 6.64
CA MET A 245 5.05 -9.19 7.64
C MET A 245 4.65 -7.79 7.18
N VAL A 246 3.83 -7.08 7.97
CA VAL A 246 3.48 -5.69 7.72
C VAL A 246 4.44 -4.80 8.49
N GLU A 247 5.26 -4.03 7.76
CA GLU A 247 6.19 -3.01 8.29
C GLU A 247 5.78 -1.58 7.91
N GLY A 248 4.53 -1.39 7.50
CA GLY A 248 4.03 -0.10 7.02
C GLY A 248 3.92 0.95 8.13
N GLY A 249 3.87 2.22 7.73
CA GLY A 249 3.58 3.32 8.64
C GLY A 249 2.18 3.28 9.27
N PRO A 250 1.84 4.27 10.11
CA PRO A 250 0.61 4.33 10.91
C PRO A 250 -0.68 3.97 10.16
N SER A 251 -0.91 4.60 8.99
CA SER A 251 -2.13 4.37 8.21
C SER A 251 -2.22 2.92 7.70
N THR A 252 -1.11 2.28 7.33
CA THR A 252 -1.14 0.86 6.93
C THR A 252 -1.43 -0.03 8.13
N ALA A 253 -0.77 0.20 9.27
CA ALA A 253 -1.01 -0.58 10.49
C ALA A 253 -2.48 -0.51 10.94
N ILE A 254 -3.06 0.70 11.00
CA ILE A 254 -4.45 0.91 11.40
C ILE A 254 -5.41 0.16 10.47
N GLN A 255 -5.24 0.27 9.15
CA GLN A 255 -6.14 -0.41 8.21
C GLN A 255 -6.09 -1.94 8.34
N PHE A 256 -4.92 -2.53 8.61
CA PHE A 256 -4.80 -3.97 8.86
C PHE A 256 -5.47 -4.38 10.19
N LEU A 257 -5.36 -3.55 11.23
CA LEU A 257 -6.04 -3.77 12.51
C LEU A 257 -7.56 -3.65 12.38
N ASP A 258 -8.05 -2.61 11.70
CA ASP A 258 -9.48 -2.35 11.48
C ASP A 258 -10.13 -3.45 10.61
N ALA A 259 -9.40 -3.93 9.61
CA ALA A 259 -9.81 -5.07 8.79
C ALA A 259 -9.71 -6.41 9.55
N LYS A 260 -9.19 -6.42 10.78
CA LYS A 260 -8.95 -7.60 11.61
C LYS A 260 -8.10 -8.66 10.91
N LEU A 261 -7.15 -8.23 10.08
CA LEU A 261 -6.28 -9.12 9.31
C LEU A 261 -4.99 -9.48 10.06
N VAL A 262 -4.65 -8.77 11.13
CA VAL A 262 -3.45 -9.03 11.93
C VAL A 262 -3.64 -10.25 12.83
N ASP A 263 -2.80 -11.27 12.63
CA ASP A 263 -2.80 -12.50 13.43
C ASP A 263 -1.81 -12.42 14.60
N ARG A 264 -0.69 -11.73 14.39
CA ARG A 264 0.34 -11.48 15.41
C ARG A 264 0.79 -10.04 15.34
N ALA A 265 1.15 -9.44 16.47
CA ALA A 265 1.84 -8.16 16.47
C ALA A 265 3.10 -8.20 17.35
N ILE A 266 4.19 -7.64 16.83
CA ILE A 266 5.46 -7.45 17.53
C ILE A 266 5.71 -5.95 17.61
N LEU A 267 5.60 -5.42 18.82
CA LEU A 267 5.66 -3.98 19.09
C LEU A 267 6.93 -3.67 19.87
N ILE A 268 7.80 -2.84 19.30
CA ILE A 268 9.08 -2.46 19.92
C ILE A 268 8.94 -1.09 20.56
N ARG A 269 9.24 -0.98 21.85
CA ARG A 269 9.27 0.26 22.63
C ARG A 269 10.72 0.64 22.87
N ALA A 270 11.18 1.68 22.19
CA ALA A 270 12.50 2.25 22.43
C ALA A 270 12.49 3.22 23.61
N SER A 271 13.63 3.38 24.28
CA SER A 271 13.79 4.37 25.36
C SER A 271 13.98 5.81 24.86
N VAL A 272 14.18 6.00 23.55
CA VAL A 272 14.31 7.31 22.91
C VAL A 272 12.98 8.02 22.93
N GLN A 273 12.97 9.33 23.19
CA GLN A 273 11.79 10.18 23.07
C GLN A 273 11.96 11.20 21.95
N PHE A 274 11.03 11.21 20.98
CA PHE A 274 11.00 12.24 19.96
C PHE A 274 10.49 13.56 20.53
N LYS A 275 11.06 14.66 20.04
CA LYS A 275 10.59 16.02 20.32
C LYS A 275 9.31 16.33 19.55
N ARG A 276 9.18 15.82 18.33
CA ARG A 276 7.99 16.01 17.47
C ARG A 276 7.53 14.69 16.84
N PRO A 277 6.96 13.78 17.65
CA PRO A 277 6.55 12.46 17.19
C PRO A 277 5.42 12.56 16.15
N ILE A 278 5.50 11.69 15.15
CA ILE A 278 4.35 11.32 14.33
C ILE A 278 3.62 10.20 15.09
N PRO A 279 2.38 10.42 15.58
CA PRO A 279 1.67 9.42 16.36
C PRO A 279 1.39 8.14 15.58
N ALA A 280 1.38 7.01 16.27
CA ALA A 280 0.93 5.74 15.70
C ALA A 280 -0.54 5.76 15.27
N GLY A 281 -1.37 6.59 15.92
CA GLY A 281 -2.80 6.71 15.63
C GLY A 281 -3.64 5.51 16.11
N PHE A 282 -3.06 4.59 16.87
CA PHE A 282 -3.74 3.51 17.57
C PHE A 282 -3.11 3.28 18.95
N ASN A 283 -3.80 2.53 19.80
CA ASN A 283 -3.38 2.20 21.15
C ASN A 283 -3.65 0.72 21.44
N GLU A 284 -3.51 0.34 22.72
CA GLU A 284 -3.79 -1.02 23.18
C GLU A 284 -5.24 -1.47 22.94
N ASP A 285 -6.22 -0.58 23.11
CA ASP A 285 -7.63 -0.92 22.92
C ASP A 285 -7.91 -1.29 21.46
N GLN A 286 -7.31 -0.58 20.50
CA GLN A 286 -7.42 -0.92 19.09
C GLN A 286 -6.88 -2.33 18.77
N LEU A 287 -5.78 -2.75 19.42
CA LEU A 287 -5.24 -4.12 19.28
C LEU A 287 -6.25 -5.15 19.81
N LYS A 288 -6.86 -4.88 20.97
CA LYS A 288 -7.88 -5.75 21.56
C LYS A 288 -9.15 -5.81 20.72
N GLU A 289 -9.62 -4.69 20.18
CA GLU A 289 -10.77 -4.62 19.26
C GLU A 289 -10.53 -5.37 17.94
N ALA A 290 -9.27 -5.40 17.48
CA ALA A 290 -8.83 -6.23 16.37
C ALA A 290 -8.75 -7.73 16.72
N GLY A 291 -8.94 -8.10 17.99
CA GLY A 291 -8.96 -9.47 18.50
C GLY A 291 -7.60 -9.98 18.96
N LEU A 292 -6.63 -9.10 19.23
CA LEU A 292 -5.31 -9.46 19.72
C LEU A 292 -5.25 -9.42 21.25
N THR A 293 -4.42 -10.29 21.81
CA THR A 293 -4.10 -10.36 23.24
C THR A 293 -2.60 -10.36 23.44
N MET A 294 -2.09 -9.60 24.42
CA MET A 294 -0.68 -9.61 24.76
C MET A 294 -0.35 -10.87 25.55
N ILE A 295 0.65 -11.61 25.09
CA ILE A 295 1.08 -12.89 25.69
C ILE A 295 2.39 -12.77 26.46
N GLY A 296 3.13 -11.68 26.28
CA GLY A 296 4.32 -11.39 27.08
C GLY A 296 5.15 -10.25 26.52
N THR A 297 6.26 -9.99 27.19
CA THR A 297 7.27 -9.02 26.79
C THR A 297 8.68 -9.59 26.93
N ALA A 298 9.62 -9.01 26.18
CA ALA A 298 11.05 -9.29 26.33
C ALA A 298 11.85 -7.99 26.31
N ASN A 299 13.07 -8.02 26.85
CA ASN A 299 14.04 -6.95 26.67
C ASN A 299 14.98 -7.30 25.52
N MET A 300 15.21 -6.37 24.59
CA MET A 300 16.17 -6.52 23.49
C MET A 300 17.05 -5.28 23.39
N GLY A 301 18.26 -5.36 23.96
CA GLY A 301 19.24 -4.28 23.87
C GLY A 301 18.75 -2.96 24.49
N GLY A 302 17.91 -3.03 25.53
CA GLY A 302 17.31 -1.85 26.16
C GLY A 302 15.91 -1.48 25.63
N ASP A 303 15.50 -2.01 24.48
CA ASP A 303 14.11 -1.88 24.02
C ASP A 303 13.21 -2.91 24.72
N THR A 304 11.94 -2.57 24.91
CA THR A 304 10.91 -3.55 25.33
C THR A 304 10.16 -4.03 24.10
N VAL A 305 10.11 -5.34 23.89
CA VAL A 305 9.35 -5.97 22.81
C VAL A 305 8.08 -6.57 23.42
N GLU A 306 6.92 -6.19 22.90
CA GLU A 306 5.62 -6.76 23.27
C GLU A 306 5.16 -7.75 22.20
N TYR A 307 4.68 -8.90 22.65
CA TYR A 307 4.19 -9.96 21.78
C TYR A 307 2.68 -10.08 21.93
N TRP A 308 1.98 -9.97 20.80
CA TRP A 308 0.54 -10.01 20.71
C TRP A 308 0.12 -11.10 19.73
N VAL A 309 -0.94 -11.83 20.06
CA VAL A 309 -1.49 -12.88 19.19
C VAL A 309 -3.01 -12.79 19.16
N ARG A 310 -3.59 -13.15 18.02
CA ARG A 310 -5.03 -13.29 17.87
C ARG A 310 -5.55 -14.31 18.86
N GLU A 311 -6.67 -13.98 19.49
CA GLU A 311 -7.33 -14.88 20.44
C GLU A 311 -7.51 -16.28 19.81
N LYS A 312 -7.12 -17.32 20.56
CA LYS A 312 -7.17 -18.74 20.16
C LYS A 312 -6.16 -19.16 19.09
N MET A 313 -5.22 -18.30 18.71
CA MET A 313 -4.07 -18.69 17.90
C MET A 313 -2.83 -18.91 18.78
N GLU A 314 -2.04 -19.94 18.46
CA GLU A 314 -0.79 -20.22 19.15
C GLU A 314 0.35 -19.35 18.63
N TRP A 315 1.27 -18.98 19.52
CA TRP A 315 2.54 -18.38 19.11
C TRP A 315 3.39 -19.45 18.40
N PRO A 316 4.22 -19.09 17.39
CA PRO A 316 5.01 -20.07 16.64
C PRO A 316 5.94 -20.95 17.49
N THR A 317 6.36 -20.46 18.65
CA THR A 317 7.33 -21.11 19.53
C THR A 317 6.85 -21.17 20.97
N THR A 318 7.37 -22.13 21.74
CA THR A 318 7.09 -22.24 23.18
C THR A 318 7.76 -21.13 23.99
N ASP A 319 8.99 -20.74 23.63
CA ASP A 319 9.67 -19.57 24.18
C ASP A 319 9.37 -18.36 23.27
N LEU A 320 8.71 -17.34 23.83
CA LEU A 320 8.36 -16.11 23.11
C LEU A 320 9.57 -15.42 22.46
N SER A 321 10.75 -15.52 23.09
CA SER A 321 11.97 -14.85 22.61
C SER A 321 12.71 -15.64 21.52
N SER A 322 12.34 -16.91 21.32
CA SER A 322 12.97 -17.80 20.33
C SER A 322 12.46 -17.61 18.90
N TRP A 323 11.35 -16.87 18.73
CA TRP A 323 10.90 -16.37 17.44
C TRP A 323 10.35 -14.95 17.60
N PRO A 324 10.76 -13.98 16.76
CA PRO A 324 11.70 -14.12 15.64
C PRO A 324 13.19 -13.93 16.02
#